data_AF-A0A1Z8UJD9-F1
#
_entry.id   AF-A0A1Z8UJD9-F1
#
_cell.length_a   1.000
_cell.length_b   1.000
_cell.length_c   1.000
_cell.angle_alpha   90.00
_cell.angle_beta   90.00
_cell.angle_gamma   90.00
#
_symmetry.space_group_name_H-M   'P 1'
#
loop_
_entity.id
_entity.type
_entity.pdbx_description
1 polymer ?
#
loop_
_entity_poly.entity_id
_entity_poly.type
_entity_poly.pdbx_seq_one_letter_code
_entity_poly.pdbx_strand_id
1 'polypeptide(L)' 'MKRKNAFKNHILTKKSKKRKLKLTHPSLVHKSDLKSIEQQLRLK' A
#
# COMPACT_ATOMS: atom_id res chain seq x y z
N MET A 1 3.79 -2.27 -10.17
CA MET A 1 2.49 -1.61 -9.86
C MET A 1 2.59 -0.84 -8.55
N LYS A 2 2.24 0.46 -8.51
CA LYS A 2 2.27 1.30 -7.29
C LYS A 2 0.96 1.13 -6.49
N ARG A 3 1.03 1.17 -5.15
CA ARG A 3 -0.13 1.08 -4.25
C ARG A 3 -0.05 2.07 -3.08
N LYS A 4 -1.21 2.38 -2.49
CA LYS A 4 -1.31 3.15 -1.24
C LYS A 4 -1.07 2.23 -0.03
N ASN A 5 -0.49 2.78 1.04
CA ASN A 5 -0.33 2.04 2.29
C ASN A 5 -1.63 2.05 3.11
N ALA A 6 -1.90 0.94 3.79
CA ALA A 6 -3.02 0.81 4.71
C ALA A 6 -2.80 1.63 6.01
N PHE A 7 -3.82 1.72 6.86
CA PHE A 7 -3.79 2.38 8.18
C PHE A 7 -3.59 3.91 8.19
N LYS A 8 -3.75 4.58 7.04
CA LYS A 8 -3.64 6.04 6.89
C LYS A 8 -4.96 6.81 7.09
N ASN A 9 -6.06 6.13 7.46
CA ASN A 9 -7.39 6.75 7.54
C ASN A 9 -7.96 6.80 8.97
N HIS A 10 -7.77 5.73 9.76
CA HIS A 10 -8.38 5.61 11.08
C HIS A 10 -7.31 5.42 12.18
N ILE A 11 -7.53 6.08 13.32
CA ILE A 11 -6.65 6.09 14.50
C ILE A 11 -5.23 6.59 14.16
N LEU A 12 -5.12 7.81 13.63
CA LEU A 12 -3.81 8.43 13.36
C LEU A 12 -3.17 9.02 14.62
N THR A 13 -3.98 9.41 15.60
CA THR A 13 -3.55 10.01 16.86
C THR A 13 -2.71 9.06 17.70
N LYS A 14 -3.05 7.76 17.73
CA LYS A 14 -2.26 6.73 18.44
C LYS A 14 -0.98 6.30 17.71
N LYS A 15 -0.68 6.84 16.52
CA LYS A 15 0.51 6.49 15.73
C LYS A 15 1.60 7.55 15.93
N SER A 16 2.84 7.09 16.12
CA SER A 16 4.00 7.99 16.18
C SER A 16 4.17 8.80 14.88
N LYS A 17 4.82 9.97 14.97
CA LYS A 17 5.11 10.84 13.81
C LYS A 17 5.89 10.09 12.72
N LYS A 18 6.89 9.29 13.11
CA LYS A 18 7.68 8.44 12.19
C LYS A 18 6.81 7.40 11.47
N ARG A 19 5.85 6.78 12.16
CA ARG A 19 4.92 5.82 11.54
C ARG A 19 4.00 6.52 10.54
N LYS A 20 3.44 7.69 10.88
CA LYS A 20 2.60 8.48 9.97
C LYS A 20 3.38 8.89 8.70
N LEU A 21 4.64 9.31 8.83
CA LEU A 21 5.50 9.65 7.70
C LEU A 21 5.70 8.47 6.75
N LYS A 22 6.06 7.29 7.27
CA LYS A 22 6.25 6.09 6.45
C LYS A 22 4.99 5.69 5.67
N LEU A 23 3.81 5.91 6.24
CA LEU A 23 2.54 5.61 5.57
C LEU A 23 2.20 6.59 4.44
N THR A 24 2.85 7.76 4.36
CA THR A 24 2.59 8.75 3.32
C THR A 24 3.16 8.37 1.95
N HIS A 25 4.33 7.73 1.90
CA HIS A 25 4.99 7.38 0.64
C HIS A 25 4.36 6.14 0.00
N PRO A 26 4.08 6.15 -1.32
CA PRO A 26 3.56 4.98 -2.01
C PRO A 26 4.57 3.83 -2.02
N SER A 27 4.08 2.60 -1.96
CA SER A 27 4.90 1.38 -2.04
C SER A 27 4.62 0.62 -3.32
N LEU A 28 5.53 -0.29 -3.67
CA LEU A 28 5.32 -1.24 -4.76
C LEU A 28 4.58 -2.48 -4.24
N VAL A 29 3.81 -3.12 -5.12
CA VAL A 29 3.21 -4.43 -4.87
C VAL A 29 4.30 -5.50 -4.86
N HIS A 30 4.18 -6.48 -3.96
CA HIS A 30 5.13 -7.58 -3.85
C HIS A 30 5.02 -8.54 -5.05
N LYS A 31 6.12 -9.18 -5.44
CA LYS A 31 6.17 -10.03 -6.64
C LYS A 31 5.17 -11.20 -6.60
N SER A 32 4.89 -11.74 -5.40
CA SER A 32 3.90 -12.81 -5.21
C SER A 32 2.50 -12.43 -5.69
N ASP A 33 2.11 -11.16 -5.48
CA ASP A 33 0.72 -10.72 -5.68
C ASP A 33 0.50 -10.14 -7.08
N LEU A 34 1.59 -9.81 -7.80
CA LEU A 34 1.53 -9.18 -9.12
C LEU A 34 0.73 -10.01 -10.12
N LYS A 35 0.97 -11.33 -10.22
CA LYS A 35 0.30 -12.20 -11.20
C LYS A 35 -1.22 -12.23 -10.99
N SER A 36 -1.66 -12.32 -9.73
CA SER A 36 -3.09 -12.35 -9.41
C SER A 36 -3.75 -11.02 -9.78
N ILE A 37 -3.08 -9.89 -9.54
CA ILE A 37 -3.65 -8.57 -9.83
C ILE A 37 -3.64 -8.29 -11.33
N GLU A 38 -2.60 -8.70 -12.06
CA GLU A 38 -2.55 -8.60 -13.53
C GLU A 38 -3.71 -9.35 -14.20
N GLN A 39 -4.06 -10.54 -13.69
CA GLN A 39 -5.22 -11.31 -14.17
C GLN A 39 -6.55 -10.59 -13.91
N GLN A 40 -6.73 -10.02 -12.71
CA GLN A 40 -7.94 -9.26 -12.36
C GLN A 40 -8.10 -8.00 -13.21
N LEU A 41 -6.97 -7.39 -13.60
CA LEU A 41 -6.94 -6.20 -14.44
C LEU A 41 -6.93 -6.52 -15.94
N ARG A 42 -6.99 -7.79 -16.36
CA ARG A 42 -6.93 -8.24 -17.76
C ARG A 42 -5.70 -7.74 -18.52
N LEU A 43 -4.57 -7.61 -17.81
CA LEU A 43 -3.29 -7.16 -18.38
C LEU A 43 -2.43 -8.34 -18.85
N LYS A 44 -2.96 -9.55 -18.77
CA LYS A 44 -2.29 -10.81 -19.07
C LYS A 44 -3.29 -11.83 -19.63
#